data_AF-A0A7X8X5J4-F1
#
_entry.id   AF-A0A7X8X5J4-F1
#
_cell.length_a   1.000
_cell.length_b   1.000
_cell.length_c   1.000
_cell.angle_alpha   90.00
_cell.angle_beta   90.00
_cell.angle_gamma   90.00
#
_symmetry.space_group_name_H-M   'P 1'
#
loop_
_entity.id
_entity.type
_entity.pdbx_description
1 polymer ?
#
loop_
_entity_poly.entity_id
_entity_poly.type
_entity_poly.pdbx_seq_one_letter_code
_entity_poly.pdbx_strand_id
1 'polypeptide(L)'
;MESYFAKLQEYLKMDTEISYEEFAGYYEDYLHFLNNNYQQLDKENLIKGRYICTILQANSWERSKRKNSFAKKYKKMAEKTKFWSEAIKYRLEKEGMTASEIEQAEKALLEVD
;
A
#
# COMPACT_ATOMS: atom_id res chain seq x y z
N MET A 1 0.88 -10.78 5.14
CA MET A 1 0.04 -10.06 4.16
C MET A 1 -1.38 -9.89 4.68
N GLU A 2 -2.11 -10.98 4.95
CA GLU A 2 -3.50 -10.92 5.45
C GLU A 2 -3.72 -9.95 6.62
N SER A 3 -2.88 -10.00 7.66
CA SER A 3 -2.99 -9.10 8.81
C SER A 3 -2.83 -7.61 8.44
N TYR A 4 -1.92 -7.29 7.52
CA TYR A 4 -1.75 -5.92 7.01
C TYR A 4 -2.97 -5.50 6.21
N PHE A 5 -3.48 -6.38 5.34
CA PHE A 5 -4.64 -6.10 4.51
C PHE A 5 -5.90 -5.87 5.35
N ALA A 6 -6.16 -6.74 6.33
CA ALA A 6 -7.27 -6.59 7.28
C ALA A 6 -7.15 -5.26 8.06
N LYS A 7 -5.95 -4.93 8.54
CA LYS A 7 -5.73 -3.67 9.26
C LYS A 7 -5.94 -2.44 8.36
N LEU A 8 -5.53 -2.52 7.10
CA LEU A 8 -5.82 -1.47 6.12
C LEU A 8 -7.33 -1.30 5.93
N GLN A 9 -8.08 -2.39 5.80
CA GLN A 9 -9.54 -2.35 5.67
C GLN A 9 -10.21 -1.74 6.90
N GLU A 10 -9.72 -2.01 8.12
CA GLU A 10 -10.18 -1.31 9.33
C GLU A 10 -9.98 0.20 9.19
N TYR A 11 -8.77 0.66 8.81
CA TYR A 11 -8.49 2.08 8.63
C TYR A 11 -9.36 2.75 7.56
N LEU A 12 -9.65 2.04 6.46
CA LEU A 12 -10.49 2.55 5.39
C LEU A 12 -11.97 2.73 5.80
N LYS A 13 -12.40 2.06 6.86
CA LYS A 13 -13.76 2.17 7.43
C LYS A 13 -13.86 3.23 8.54
N MET A 14 -12.76 3.89 8.91
CA MET A 14 -12.75 4.90 9.96
C MET A 14 -13.19 6.27 9.43
N ASP A 15 -14.01 6.97 10.22
CA ASP A 15 -14.41 8.36 9.94
C ASP A 15 -13.38 9.39 10.39
N THR A 16 -12.38 8.96 11.17
CA THR A 16 -11.34 9.84 11.74
C THR A 16 -9.97 9.48 11.19
N GLU A 17 -9.18 10.52 10.89
CA GLU A 17 -7.80 10.33 10.45
C GLU A 17 -6.89 9.85 11.59
N ILE A 18 -6.17 8.74 11.37
CA ILE A 18 -5.14 8.24 12.31
C ILE A 18 -3.95 9.22 12.46
N SER A 19 -3.30 9.16 13.62
CA SER A 19 -2.14 10.01 13.95
C SER A 19 -0.94 9.79 13.02
N TYR A 20 0.06 10.66 13.11
CA TYR A 20 1.32 10.45 12.39
C TYR A 20 2.00 9.16 12.85
N GLU A 21 2.07 8.93 14.16
CA GLU A 21 2.77 7.82 14.78
C GLU A 21 2.14 6.48 14.36
N GLU A 22 0.81 6.39 14.36
CA GLU A 22 0.09 5.19 13.96
C GLU A 22 0.24 4.92 12.46
N PHE A 23 0.11 5.97 11.63
CA PHE A 23 0.33 5.84 10.18
C PHE A 23 1.77 5.40 9.86
N ALA A 24 2.75 6.04 10.51
CA ALA A 24 4.17 5.76 10.30
C ALA A 24 4.53 4.34 10.75
N GLY A 25 4.02 3.89 11.91
CA GLY A 25 4.23 2.54 12.41
C GLY A 25 3.71 1.49 11.45
N TYR A 26 2.46 1.63 10.99
CA TYR A 26 1.89 0.72 9.99
C TYR A 26 2.71 0.69 8.69
N TYR A 27 3.13 1.86 8.19
CA TYR A 27 3.99 1.96 7.01
C TYR A 27 5.34 1.26 7.23
N GLU A 28 6.02 1.49 8.35
CA GLU A 28 7.34 0.93 8.65
C GLU A 28 7.29 -0.60 8.76
N ASP A 29 6.30 -1.12 9.50
CA ASP A 29 6.09 -2.56 9.66
C ASP A 29 5.77 -3.24 8.33
N TYR A 30 4.89 -2.65 7.53
CA TYR A 30 4.53 -3.18 6.22
C TYR A 30 5.71 -3.15 5.25
N LEU A 31 6.48 -2.06 5.22
CA LEU A 31 7.68 -1.99 4.39
C LEU A 31 8.72 -3.03 4.82
N HIS A 32 8.91 -3.24 6.11
CA HIS A 32 9.80 -4.28 6.61
C HIS A 32 9.35 -5.66 6.15
N PHE A 33 8.06 -5.98 6.28
CA PHE A 33 7.51 -7.22 5.75
C PHE A 33 7.75 -7.36 4.24
N LEU A 34 7.42 -6.32 3.45
CA LEU A 34 7.56 -6.36 2.00
C LEU A 34 9.02 -6.55 1.57
N ASN A 35 9.96 -5.80 2.14
CA ASN A 35 11.39 -5.94 1.83
C ASN A 35 11.91 -7.38 2.04
N ASN A 36 11.43 -8.06 3.08
CA ASN A 36 11.93 -9.39 3.45
C ASN A 36 11.21 -10.55 2.75
N ASN A 37 9.95 -10.35 2.35
CA ASN A 37 9.09 -11.43 1.87
C ASN A 37 8.67 -11.28 0.40
N TYR A 38 9.02 -10.17 -0.25
CA TYR A 38 8.56 -9.85 -1.61
C TYR A 38 8.76 -11.01 -2.59
N GLN A 39 9.94 -11.64 -2.61
CA GLN A 39 10.26 -12.72 -3.55
C GLN A 39 9.40 -13.98 -3.37
N GLN A 40 8.88 -14.18 -2.16
CA GLN A 40 8.09 -15.36 -1.79
C GLN A 40 6.57 -15.13 -1.91
N LEU A 41 6.13 -13.89 -2.13
CA LEU A 41 4.72 -13.60 -2.32
C LEU A 41 4.20 -14.26 -3.59
N ASP A 42 3.05 -14.92 -3.48
CA ASP A 42 2.27 -15.40 -4.62
C ASP A 42 1.47 -14.25 -5.26
N LYS A 43 0.78 -14.56 -6.35
CA LYS A 43 -0.02 -13.60 -7.12
C LYS A 43 -1.07 -12.87 -6.29
N GLU A 44 -1.81 -13.59 -5.45
CA GLU A 44 -2.85 -13.00 -4.60
C GLU A 44 -2.25 -12.00 -3.62
N ASN A 45 -1.18 -12.40 -2.94
CA ASN A 45 -0.47 -11.56 -2.00
C ASN A 45 0.20 -10.36 -2.69
N LEU A 46 0.69 -10.51 -3.92
CA LEU A 46 1.21 -9.39 -4.71
C LEU A 46 0.10 -8.38 -5.04
N ILE A 47 -1.10 -8.83 -5.42
CA ILE A 47 -2.24 -7.93 -5.69
C ILE A 47 -2.60 -7.15 -4.41
N LYS A 48 -2.77 -7.83 -3.27
CA LYS A 48 -3.01 -7.18 -1.96
C LYS A 48 -1.88 -6.21 -1.61
N GLY A 49 -0.63 -6.62 -1.83
CA GLY A 49 0.54 -5.80 -1.53
C GLY A 49 0.65 -4.55 -2.38
N ARG A 50 0.29 -4.64 -3.68
CA ARG A 50 0.21 -3.48 -4.56
C ARG A 50 -0.86 -2.51 -4.08
N TYR A 51 -2.04 -3.01 -3.74
CA TYR A 51 -3.13 -2.19 -3.21
C TYR A 51 -2.75 -1.46 -1.91
N ILE A 52 -2.09 -2.14 -0.96
CA ILE A 52 -1.59 -1.47 0.25
C ILE A 52 -0.62 -0.35 -0.10
N CYS A 53 0.32 -0.58 -1.03
CA CYS A 53 1.26 0.45 -1.48
C CYS A 53 0.55 1.65 -2.13
N THR A 54 -0.47 1.46 -2.96
CA THR A 54 -1.19 2.56 -3.62
C THR A 54 -1.96 3.41 -2.61
N ILE A 55 -2.60 2.80 -1.62
CA ILE A 55 -3.29 3.53 -0.54
C ILE A 55 -2.30 4.32 0.32
N LEU A 56 -1.20 3.70 0.74
CA LEU A 56 -0.14 4.37 1.50
C LEU A 56 0.47 5.52 0.70
N GLN A 57 0.70 5.33 -0.60
CA GLN A 57 1.21 6.36 -1.50
C GLN A 57 0.28 7.57 -1.55
N ALA A 58 -1.00 7.35 -1.87
CA ALA A 58 -1.97 8.43 -2.01
C ALA A 58 -2.16 9.20 -0.70
N ASN A 59 -2.33 8.50 0.42
CA ASN A 59 -2.48 9.13 1.74
C ASN A 59 -1.24 9.90 2.16
N SER A 60 -0.06 9.30 1.99
CA SER A 60 1.21 9.99 2.28
C SER A 60 1.38 11.22 1.40
N TRP A 61 1.04 11.13 0.11
CA TRP A 61 1.13 12.26 -0.81
C TRP A 61 0.23 13.42 -0.37
N GLU A 62 -1.04 13.16 -0.07
CA GLU A 62 -1.97 14.21 0.39
C GLU A 62 -1.52 14.82 1.72
N ARG A 63 -1.11 14.00 2.69
CA ARG A 63 -0.58 14.48 3.98
C ARG A 63 0.71 15.29 3.81
N SER A 64 1.54 14.99 2.81
CA SER A 64 2.79 15.72 2.53
C SER A 64 2.57 17.16 2.05
N LYS A 65 1.40 17.48 1.49
CA LYS A 65 1.06 18.83 1.02
C LYS A 65 0.69 19.78 2.16
N ARG A 66 0.44 19.25 3.36
CA ARG A 66 0.05 20.03 4.54
C ARG A 66 1.27 20.74 5.13
N LYS A 67 1.08 21.95 5.66
CA LYS A 67 2.14 22.72 6.31
C LYS A 67 2.36 22.26 7.76
N ASN A 68 2.92 21.07 7.95
CA ASN A 68 3.24 20.52 9.27
C ASN A 68 4.69 19.99 9.33
N SER A 69 5.14 19.66 10.55
CA SER A 69 6.49 19.16 10.83
C SER A 69 6.79 17.80 10.18
N PHE A 70 5.77 17.05 9.74
CA PHE A 70 5.89 15.71 9.16
C PHE A 70 5.81 15.69 7.62
N ALA A 71 5.54 16.82 6.97
CA ALA A 71 5.35 16.91 5.52
C ALA A 71 6.47 16.21 4.71
N LYS A 72 7.74 16.45 5.09
CA LYS A 72 8.90 15.81 4.44
C LYS A 72 8.94 14.30 4.65
N LYS A 73 8.49 13.80 5.82
CA LYS A 73 8.46 12.36 6.12
C LYS A 73 7.38 11.67 5.28
N TYR A 74 6.20 12.26 5.20
CA TYR A 74 5.12 11.78 4.33
C TYR A 74 5.54 11.77 2.86
N LYS A 75 6.24 12.79 2.38
CA LYS A 75 6.75 12.79 0.99
C LYS A 75 7.64 11.58 0.70
N LYS A 76 8.56 11.25 1.62
CA LYS A 76 9.42 10.06 1.50
C LYS A 76 8.63 8.76 1.52
N MET A 77 7.62 8.65 2.39
CA MET A 77 6.72 7.50 2.43
C MET A 77 6.01 7.31 1.09
N ALA A 78 5.46 8.38 0.52
CA ALA A 78 4.80 8.37 -0.79
C ALA A 78 5.73 7.91 -1.91
N GLU A 79 6.97 8.43 -1.95
CA GLU A 79 7.96 8.03 -2.95
C GLU A 79 8.34 6.54 -2.82
N LYS A 80 8.50 6.05 -1.58
CA LYS A 80 8.88 4.65 -1.33
C LYS A 80 7.76 3.67 -1.67
N THR A 81 6.51 3.98 -1.32
CA THR A 81 5.37 3.12 -1.64
C THR A 81 5.01 3.19 -3.12
N LYS A 82 5.22 4.33 -3.79
CA LYS A 82 5.15 4.41 -5.25
C LYS A 82 6.12 3.42 -5.89
N PHE A 83 7.40 3.47 -5.51
CA PHE A 83 8.42 2.54 -6.02
C PHE A 83 7.98 1.08 -5.87
N TRP A 84 7.49 0.70 -4.69
CA TRP A 84 7.04 -0.67 -4.45
C TRP A 84 5.78 -1.04 -5.23
N SER A 85 4.81 -0.14 -5.37
CA SER A 85 3.63 -0.39 -6.21
C SER A 85 4.00 -0.63 -7.67
N GLU A 86 4.99 0.11 -8.19
CA GLU A 86 5.50 -0.04 -9.56
C GLU A 86 6.30 -1.33 -9.71
N ALA A 87 7.13 -1.70 -8.73
CA ALA A 87 7.88 -2.95 -8.74
C ALA A 87 6.96 -4.19 -8.69
N ILE A 88 5.94 -4.16 -7.84
CA ILE A 88 4.95 -5.24 -7.77
C ILE A 88 4.14 -5.33 -9.07
N LYS A 89 3.69 -4.19 -9.61
CA LYS A 89 3.02 -4.14 -10.92
C LYS A 89 3.87 -4.80 -11.99
N TYR A 90 5.14 -4.41 -12.10
CA TYR A 90 6.06 -4.97 -13.06
C TYR A 90 6.19 -6.50 -12.93
N ARG A 91 6.26 -7.02 -11.70
CA ARG A 91 6.31 -8.47 -11.47
C ARG A 91 5.02 -9.16 -11.89
N LEU A 92 3.85 -8.63 -11.53
CA LEU A 92 2.56 -9.18 -11.95
C LEU A 92 2.43 -9.19 -13.48
N GLU A 93 2.94 -8.16 -14.16
CA GLU A 93 3.01 -8.11 -15.63
C GLU A 93 3.93 -9.18 -16.20
N LYS A 94 5.08 -9.43 -15.56
CA LYS A 94 5.97 -10.56 -15.92
C LYS A 94 5.34 -11.92 -15.67
N GLU A 95 4.43 -12.03 -14.72
CA GLU A 95 3.64 -13.23 -14.42
C GLU A 95 2.36 -13.34 -15.27
N GLY A 96 2.23 -12.49 -16.30
CA GLY A 96 1.24 -12.60 -17.37
C GLY A 96 -0.03 -11.79 -17.17
N MET A 97 -0.12 -10.94 -16.13
CA MET A 97 -1.26 -10.05 -15.97
C MET A 97 -1.10 -8.77 -16.80
N THR A 98 -2.19 -8.26 -17.33
CA THR A 98 -2.26 -6.91 -17.89
C THR A 98 -2.51 -5.88 -16.80
N ALA A 99 -2.18 -4.62 -17.06
CA ALA A 99 -2.48 -3.52 -16.13
C ALA A 99 -3.98 -3.46 -15.77
N SER A 100 -4.88 -3.73 -16.73
CA SER A 100 -6.32 -3.75 -16.49
C SER A 100 -6.73 -4.90 -15.57
N GLU A 101 -6.17 -6.10 -15.73
CA GLU A 101 -6.47 -7.24 -14.85
C GLU A 101 -5.99 -6.99 -13.43
N ILE A 102 -4.83 -6.34 -13.27
CA ILE A 102 -4.33 -5.94 -11.94
C ILE A 102 -5.32 -4.98 -11.28
N GLU A 103 -5.75 -3.93 -11.99
CA GLU A 103 -6.72 -2.97 -11.46
C GLU A 103 -8.08 -3.60 -11.15
N GLN A 104 -8.55 -4.53 -11.98
CA GLN A 104 -9.79 -5.27 -11.73
C GLN A 104 -9.67 -6.17 -10.49
N ALA A 105 -8.55 -6.88 -10.34
CA ALA A 105 -8.30 -7.72 -9.19
C ALA A 105 -8.23 -6.90 -7.89
N GLU A 106 -7.62 -5.71 -7.92
CA GLU A 106 -7.61 -4.80 -6.77
C GLU A 106 -9.00 -4.28 -6.43
N LYS A 107 -9.84 -3.95 -7.42
CA LYS A 107 -11.23 -3.55 -7.19
C LYS A 107 -12.03 -4.69 -6.54
N ALA A 108 -11.84 -5.92 -7.02
CA ALA A 108 -12.51 -7.09 -6.48
C ALA A 108 -12.18 -7.31 -4.99
N LEU A 109 -11.00 -6.91 -4.51
CA LEU A 109 -10.66 -6.98 -3.07
C LEU A 109 -11.56 -6.12 -2.18
N LEU A 110 -12.26 -5.12 -2.74
CA LEU A 110 -13.16 -4.22 -2.03
C LEU A 110 -14.63 -4.64 -2.09
N GLU A 111 -14.95 -5.58 -2.98
CA GLU A 111 -16.31 -6.08 -3.22
C GLU A 111 -16.61 -7.37 -2.45
N VAL A 112 -15.61 -7.94 -1.76
CA VAL A 112 -15.80 -9.10 -0.88
C VAL A 112 -16.28 -8.59 0.49
N ASP A 113 -17.60 -8.57 0.66
CA ASP A 113 -18.30 -8.38 1.94
C ASP A 113 -18.15 -9.60 2.87
#